data_AF-A0A126P228-F1
#
_entry.id   AF-A0A126P228-F1
#
_cell.length_a   1.000
_cell.length_b   1.000
_cell.length_c   1.000
_cell.angle_alpha   90.00
_cell.angle_beta   90.00
_cell.angle_gamma   90.00
#
_symmetry.space_group_name_H-M   'P 1'
#
loop_
_entity.id
_entity.type
_entity.pdbx_description
1 polymer ?
#
loop_
_entity_poly.entity_id
_entity_poly.type
_entity_poly.pdbx_seq_one_letter_code
_entity_poly.pdbx_strand_id
1 'polypeptide(L)'
;MTQGGMLMTFADRAMGATARSATNQLPQATVQLSYQFIDGVRIGEFVTARCRVLRRTKSLIFVDGEFFIGDRIVGSAQGVWKILSVPDL
;
A
#
# COMPACT_ATOMS: atom_id res chain seq x y z
N MET A 1 -5.28 0.78 21.70
CA MET A 1 -5.17 1.47 20.39
C MET A 1 -3.92 0.96 19.72
N THR A 2 -3.93 0.71 18.41
CA THR A 2 -2.74 0.24 17.69
C THR A 2 -1.76 1.39 17.43
N GLN A 3 -0.48 1.07 17.29
CA GLN A 3 0.54 2.05 16.93
C GLN A 3 0.46 2.34 15.43
N GLY A 4 0.62 3.62 15.05
CA GLY A 4 0.58 4.03 13.64
C GLY A 4 1.57 3.29 12.73
N GLY A 5 2.74 2.92 13.26
CA GLY A 5 3.73 2.12 12.52
C GLY A 5 3.20 0.76 12.06
N MET A 6 2.36 0.09 12.86
CA MET A 6 1.74 -1.18 12.47
C MET A 6 0.79 -1.01 11.29
N LEU A 7 -0.01 0.07 11.26
CA LEU A 7 -0.88 0.40 10.14
C LEU A 7 -0.07 0.73 8.88
N MET A 8 1.04 1.47 9.02
CA MET A 8 1.93 1.75 7.89
C MET A 8 2.61 0.50 7.35
N THR A 9 3.01 -0.45 8.21
CA THR A 9 3.54 -1.75 7.78
C THR A 9 2.49 -2.55 7.01
N PHE A 10 1.24 -2.56 7.49
CA PHE A 10 0.14 -3.20 6.77
C PHE A 10 -0.11 -2.54 5.41
N ALA A 11 -0.12 -1.20 5.37
CA ALA A 11 -0.26 -0.42 4.15
C ALA A 11 0.82 -0.74 3.12
N ASP A 12 2.09 -0.71 3.53
CA ASP A 12 3.23 -1.05 2.67
C ASP A 12 3.07 -2.46 2.07
N ARG A 13 2.68 -3.43 2.89
CA ARG A 13 2.50 -4.82 2.45
C ARG A 13 1.34 -4.97 1.46
N ALA A 14 0.19 -4.38 1.74
CA ALA A 14 -1.03 -4.49 0.93
C ALA A 14 -0.87 -3.76 -0.41
N MET A 15 -0.39 -2.51 -0.38
CA MET A 15 -0.17 -1.70 -1.57
C MET A 15 1.01 -2.25 -2.39
N GLY A 16 2.08 -2.70 -1.73
CA GLY A 16 3.19 -3.37 -2.37
C GLY A 16 2.77 -4.65 -3.07
N ALA A 17 1.96 -5.51 -2.44
CA ALA A 17 1.41 -6.70 -3.10
C ALA A 17 0.59 -6.33 -4.35
N THR A 18 -0.20 -5.27 -4.28
CA THR A 18 -0.97 -4.74 -5.43
C THR A 18 -0.05 -4.26 -6.55
N ALA A 19 1.00 -3.51 -6.23
CA ALA A 19 2.02 -3.09 -7.19
C ALA A 19 2.71 -4.30 -7.86
N ARG A 20 3.05 -5.31 -7.07
CA ARG A 20 3.74 -6.53 -7.50
C ARG A 20 2.90 -7.36 -8.47
N SER A 21 1.60 -7.43 -8.23
CA SER A 21 0.64 -8.09 -9.14
C SER A 21 0.53 -7.35 -10.48
N ALA A 22 0.67 -6.03 -10.48
CA ALA A 22 0.62 -5.23 -11.70
C ALA A 22 1.87 -5.35 -12.57
N THR A 23 2.93 -6.02 -12.11
CA THR A 23 4.19 -6.23 -12.84
C THR A 23 4.56 -7.68 -13.05
N ASN A 24 3.61 -8.62 -12.95
CA ASN A 24 3.89 -10.06 -13.03
C ASN A 24 5.00 -10.48 -12.05
N GLN A 25 4.90 -10.02 -10.80
CA GLN A 25 5.77 -10.46 -9.72
C GLN A 25 7.24 -10.01 -9.80
N LEU A 26 7.53 -8.97 -10.58
CA LEU A 26 8.88 -8.39 -10.64
C LEU A 26 9.33 -7.88 -9.26
N PRO A 27 10.64 -7.98 -8.94
CA PRO A 27 11.22 -7.35 -7.76
C PRO A 27 10.96 -5.85 -7.75
N GLN A 28 10.63 -5.31 -6.57
CA GLN A 28 10.32 -3.90 -6.39
C GLN A 28 10.73 -3.42 -4.99
N ALA A 29 10.89 -2.12 -4.82
CA ALA A 29 11.11 -1.48 -3.53
C ALA A 29 10.20 -0.27 -3.35
N THR A 30 9.69 -0.06 -2.13
CA THR A 30 8.96 1.16 -1.76
C THR A 30 9.94 2.34 -1.76
N VAL A 31 9.64 3.39 -2.52
CA VAL A 31 10.45 4.63 -2.55
C VAL A 31 9.79 5.79 -1.82
N GLN A 32 8.46 5.77 -1.73
CA GLN A 32 7.68 6.73 -0.97
C GLN A 32 6.42 6.05 -0.44
N LEU A 33 6.08 6.34 0.81
CA LEU A 33 4.79 5.99 1.40
C LEU A 33 4.31 7.17 2.25
N SER A 34 3.16 7.72 1.91
CA SER A 34 2.45 8.73 2.69
C SER A 34 1.18 8.10 3.24
N TYR A 35 0.94 8.25 4.53
CA TYR A 35 -0.23 7.68 5.22
C TYR A 35 -0.92 8.78 6.04
N GLN A 36 -2.23 8.90 5.88
CA GLN A 36 -3.08 9.76 6.70
C GLN A 36 -3.82 8.90 7.73
N PHE A 37 -3.54 9.14 9.00
CA PHE A 37 -4.28 8.53 10.12
C PHE A 37 -5.58 9.29 10.31
N ILE A 38 -6.70 8.68 9.93
CA ILE A 38 -8.02 9.33 9.94
C ILE A 38 -8.76 9.00 11.24
N ASP A 39 -8.68 7.75 11.71
CA ASP A 39 -9.34 7.32 12.94
C ASP A 39 -8.54 6.23 13.67
N GLY A 40 -8.82 6.07 14.97
CA GLY A 40 -8.17 5.10 15.82
C GLY A 40 -8.64 3.67 15.56
N VAL A 41 -7.68 2.74 15.58
CA VAL A 41 -7.91 1.29 15.52
C VAL A 41 -7.65 0.68 16.90
N ARG A 42 -8.61 -0.11 17.39
CA ARG A 42 -8.54 -0.82 18.67
C ARG A 42 -8.12 -2.28 18.44
N ILE A 43 -7.57 -2.88 19.49
CA ILE A 43 -7.22 -4.30 19.46
C ILE A 43 -8.51 -5.11 19.29
N GLY A 44 -8.49 -6.11 18.43
CA GLY A 44 -9.65 -6.95 18.10
C GLY A 44 -10.47 -6.44 16.91
N GLU A 45 -10.22 -5.22 16.42
CA GLU A 45 -10.85 -4.75 15.18
C GLU A 45 -10.10 -5.26 13.95
N PHE A 46 -10.85 -5.59 12.89
CA PHE A 46 -10.30 -6.12 11.64
C PHE A 46 -10.19 -5.02 10.59
N VAL A 47 -8.96 -4.65 10.24
CA VAL A 47 -8.68 -3.65 9.21
C VAL A 47 -8.58 -4.33 7.84
N THR A 48 -9.36 -3.83 6.89
CA THR A 48 -9.31 -4.22 5.48
C THR A 48 -8.64 -3.12 4.66
N ALA A 49 -7.94 -3.50 3.59
CA ALA A 49 -7.30 -2.57 2.66
C ALA A 49 -7.92 -2.72 1.27
N ARG A 50 -8.22 -1.60 0.62
CA ARG A 50 -8.56 -1.55 -0.80
C ARG A 50 -7.49 -0.75 -1.50
N CYS A 51 -6.75 -1.41 -2.39
CA CYS A 51 -5.62 -0.80 -3.08
C CYS A 51 -5.87 -0.77 -4.58
N ARG A 52 -5.41 0.29 -5.25
CA ARG A 52 -5.57 0.47 -6.69
C ARG A 52 -4.30 1.05 -7.30
N VAL A 53 -3.82 0.45 -8.37
CA VAL A 53 -2.77 1.06 -9.20
C VAL A 53 -3.36 2.25 -9.95
N LEU A 54 -2.82 3.43 -9.70
CA LEU A 54 -3.20 4.66 -10.42
C LEU A 54 -2.47 4.76 -11.75
N ARG A 55 -1.18 4.42 -11.76
CA ARG A 55 -0.32 4.52 -12.94
C ARG A 55 0.84 3.54 -12.83
N ARG A 56 1.19 2.92 -13.96
CA ARG A 56 2.42 2.15 -14.15
C ARG A 56 3.27 2.82 -15.23
N THR A 57 4.56 2.98 -14.97
CA THR A 57 5.55 3.40 -15.97
C THR A 57 6.54 2.27 -16.22
N LYS A 58 7.64 2.56 -16.93
CA LYS A 58 8.73 1.60 -17.12
C LYS A 58 9.43 1.22 -15.80
N SER A 59 9.48 2.13 -14.83
CA SER A 59 10.29 1.96 -13.61
C SER A 59 9.55 2.22 -12.31
N LEU A 60 8.37 2.85 -12.34
CA LEU A 60 7.61 3.23 -11.14
C LEU A 60 6.14 2.78 -11.23
N ILE A 61 5.57 2.48 -10.07
CA ILE A 61 4.17 2.12 -9.89
C ILE A 61 3.60 3.02 -8.80
N PHE A 62 2.52 3.71 -9.12
CA PHE A 62 1.80 4.60 -8.21
C PHE A 62 0.56 3.87 -7.72
N VAL A 63 0.40 3.75 -6.41
CA VAL A 63 -0.71 3.02 -5.78
C VAL A 63 -1.40 3.90 -4.76
N ASP A 64 -2.72 3.82 -4.79
CA ASP A 64 -3.62 4.41 -3.81
C ASP A 64 -4.17 3.31 -2.90
N GLY A 65 -4.40 3.62 -1.64
CA GLY A 65 -4.85 2.66 -0.63
C GLY A 65 -5.79 3.29 0.38
N GLU A 66 -6.96 2.69 0.57
CA GLU A 66 -7.90 3.06 1.63
C GLU A 66 -8.04 1.91 2.62
N PHE A 67 -8.15 2.25 3.92
CA PHE A 67 -8.16 1.30 5.02
C PHE A 67 -9.43 1.46 5.85
N PHE A 68 -10.12 0.34 6.10
CA PHE A 68 -11.46 0.35 6.69
C PHE A 68 -11.62 -0.69 7.80
N ILE A 69 -12.49 -0.37 8.76
CA ILE A 69 -13.11 -1.34 9.67
C ILE A 69 -14.61 -1.34 9.37
N GLY A 70 -15.11 -2.38 8.69
CA GLY A 70 -16.44 -2.32 8.08
C GLY A 70 -16.51 -1.15 7.10
N ASP A 71 -17.41 -0.20 7.33
CA ASP A 71 -17.58 1.01 6.52
C ASP A 71 -16.81 2.23 7.07
N ARG A 72 -16.14 2.09 8.22
CA ARG A 72 -15.39 3.18 8.87
C ARG A 72 -14.00 3.32 8.27
N ILE A 73 -13.71 4.45 7.62
CA ILE A 73 -12.37 4.77 7.15
C ILE A 73 -11.46 5.06 8.35
N VAL A 74 -10.35 4.33 8.44
CA VAL A 74 -9.33 4.51 9.49
C VAL A 74 -8.03 5.09 8.95
N GLY A 75 -7.83 5.02 7.64
CA GLY A 75 -6.72 5.70 7.00
C GLY A 75 -6.79 5.68 5.48
N SER A 76 -5.95 6.51 4.89
CA SER A 76 -5.70 6.60 3.46
C SER A 76 -4.19 6.62 3.25
N ALA A 77 -3.71 6.13 2.11
CA ALA A 77 -2.31 6.12 1.78
C ALA A 77 -2.05 6.27 0.29
N GLN A 78 -0.96 6.95 -0.03
CA GLN A 78 -0.40 7.01 -1.37
C GLN A 78 1.03 6.52 -1.32
N GLY A 79 1.40 5.68 -2.29
CA GLY A 79 2.74 5.12 -2.33
C GLY A 79 3.28 4.96 -3.74
N VAL A 80 4.59 4.89 -3.80
CA VAL A 80 5.35 4.69 -5.04
C VAL A 80 6.31 3.53 -4.85
N TRP A 81 6.26 2.57 -5.77
CA TRP A 81 7.18 1.44 -5.83
C TRP A 81 8.07 1.53 -7.07
N LYS A 82 9.38 1.32 -6.89
CA LYS A 82 10.35 1.21 -7.97
C LYS A 82 10.53 -0.24 -8.37
N ILE A 83 10.44 -0.52 -9.67
CA ILE A 83 10.75 -1.83 -10.25
C ILE A 83 12.28 -1.98 -10.29
N LEU A 84 12.81 -3.05 -9.71
CA LEU A 84 14.25 -3.26 -9.51
C LEU A 84 14.90 -4.10 -10.62
N SER A 85 14.12 -4.92 -11.32
CA SER A 85 14.60 -5.71 -12.46
C SER A 85 13.80 -5.33 -13.69
N VAL A 86 14.51 -4.86 -14.71
CA VAL A 86 14.08 -4.98 -16.09
C VAL A 86 14.53 -6.40 -16.48
N PRO A 87 13.64 -7.31 -16.92
CA PRO A 87 14.13 -8.52 -17.58
C PRO A 87 15.02 -8.06 -18.73
N ASP A 88 16.25 -8.56 -18.79
CA ASP A 88 17.10 -8.34 -19.95
C ASP A 88 16.31 -8.69 -21.22
N LEU A 89 16.37 -7.81 -22.22
CA LEU A 89 15.77 -7.99 -23.55
C LEU A 89 16.28 -9.27 -24.20
#